data_AF-A0A0F9TA90-F1
#
_entry.id   AF-A0A0F9TA90-F1
#
_cell.length_a   1.000
_cell.length_b   1.000
_cell.length_c   1.000
_cell.angle_alpha   90.00
_cell.angle_beta   90.00
_cell.angle_gamma   90.00
#
_symmetry.space_group_name_H-M   'P 1'
#
loop_
_entity.id
_entity.type
_entity.pdbx_description
1 polymer ?
#
loop_
_entity_poly.entity_id
_entity_poly.type
_entity_poly.pdbx_seq_one_letter_code
_entity_poly.pdbx_strand_id
1 'polypeptide(L)'
;MVTTILNKPYRLNPKQVLLNLTIEGEPIACARPRLGKYGTYIPAKNQEYYDLVGWHIKNVYQGNIDTDACFGLRVIFFRSNRQRVDIDNLLKSIMDAITKVQVWGDDSQVREISGRLILADKNPRVEFVIYHTQDFSPVANCVHCGKPLRNSYPSKKTTYCSRECFFASRRVSRTCTFCRRVFTIAQSKTKQHPSLYCSRECNLKTIAQKRKANKTTAKCKTCGGPVSRKEYKHCLSCYLKSRKITSNYWKHRPQQLSKRDSGIHLGLN
;
A
#
# COMPACT_ATOMS: atom_id res chain seq x y z
N MET A 1 28.71 -24.97 31.53
CA MET A 1 28.81 -25.18 30.07
C MET A 1 27.79 -24.30 29.30
N VAL A 2 27.73 -22.99 29.53
CA VAL A 2 26.66 -22.10 29.01
C VAL A 2 27.12 -21.28 27.78
N THR A 3 28.40 -21.35 27.42
CA THR A 3 29.01 -20.45 26.43
C THR A 3 28.81 -20.89 24.97
N THR A 4 28.31 -22.09 24.70
CA THR A 4 28.28 -22.59 23.32
C THR A 4 27.24 -21.89 22.46
N ILE A 5 26.01 -21.70 22.97
CA ILE A 5 24.90 -21.17 22.16
C ILE A 5 25.02 -19.66 21.88
N LEU A 6 25.62 -18.91 22.81
CA LEU A 6 25.88 -17.48 22.64
C LEU A 6 27.04 -17.21 21.68
N ASN A 7 27.98 -18.15 21.54
CA ASN A 7 29.19 -17.97 20.74
C ASN A 7 29.14 -18.63 19.35
N LYS A 8 28.17 -19.51 19.08
CA LYS A 8 28.02 -20.21 17.80
C LYS A 8 26.61 -20.00 17.21
N PRO A 9 26.45 -19.86 15.89
CA PRO A 9 27.49 -19.91 14.84
C PRO A 9 28.45 -18.72 14.85
N TYR A 10 28.04 -17.59 15.42
CA TYR A 10 28.88 -16.42 15.70
C TYR A 10 28.55 -15.86 17.07
N ARG A 11 29.40 -14.99 17.62
CA ARG A 11 29.20 -14.42 18.96
C ARG A 11 28.09 -13.37 18.98
N LEU A 12 27.08 -13.58 19.83
CA LEU A 12 26.03 -12.59 20.10
C LEU A 12 26.55 -11.49 21.03
N ASN A 13 26.13 -10.26 20.78
CA ASN A 13 26.33 -9.17 21.73
C ASN A 13 25.39 -9.38 22.93
N PRO A 14 25.89 -9.39 24.18
CA PRO A 14 25.03 -9.53 25.36
C PRO A 14 23.88 -8.53 25.42
N LYS A 15 24.05 -7.31 24.87
CA LYS A 15 22.99 -6.28 24.83
C LYS A 15 21.82 -6.62 23.92
N GLN A 16 22.01 -7.54 22.96
CA GLN A 16 20.96 -7.98 22.05
C GLN A 16 20.15 -9.14 22.63
N VAL A 17 20.69 -9.86 23.61
CA VAL A 17 20.05 -11.07 24.16
C VAL A 17 18.83 -10.68 24.97
N LEU A 18 17.66 -11.17 24.53
CA LEU A 18 16.38 -10.98 25.20
C LEU A 18 16.13 -12.07 26.23
N LEU A 19 16.42 -13.32 25.86
CA LEU A 19 16.13 -14.50 26.67
C LEU A 19 17.15 -15.59 26.37
N ASN A 20 17.64 -16.29 27.39
CA ASN A 20 18.52 -17.46 27.26
C ASN A 20 18.05 -18.53 28.25
N LEU A 21 17.45 -19.60 27.76
CA LEU A 21 16.84 -20.66 28.57
C LEU A 21 17.36 -22.04 28.25
N THR A 22 17.29 -22.89 29.26
CA THR A 22 17.45 -24.35 29.14
C THR A 22 16.21 -25.00 29.70
N ILE A 23 15.62 -25.90 28.93
CA ILE A 23 14.42 -26.67 29.30
C ILE A 23 14.81 -28.14 29.32
N GLU A 24 14.75 -28.75 30.49
CA GLU A 24 15.02 -30.17 30.67
C GLU A 24 13.92 -31.04 30.05
N GLY A 25 14.29 -32.23 29.58
CA GLY A 25 13.38 -33.21 29.01
C GLY A 25 13.52 -33.41 27.50
N GLU A 26 12.86 -34.45 26.99
CA GLU A 26 12.95 -34.84 25.59
C GLU A 26 12.32 -33.79 24.67
N PRO A 27 13.06 -33.22 23.70
CA PRO A 27 12.50 -32.31 22.71
C PRO A 27 11.42 -32.99 21.87
N ILE A 28 10.24 -32.36 21.76
CA ILE A 28 9.10 -32.91 21.02
C ILE A 28 8.93 -32.16 19.70
N ALA A 29 9.01 -32.89 18.59
CA ALA A 29 8.81 -32.34 17.25
C ALA A 29 7.34 -31.98 16.99
N CYS A 30 7.12 -30.93 16.20
CA CYS A 30 5.79 -30.48 15.84
C CYS A 30 5.10 -31.57 15.03
N ALA A 31 4.00 -32.11 15.55
CA ALA A 31 3.18 -33.05 14.82
C ALA A 31 2.41 -32.32 13.72
N ARG A 32 2.19 -32.98 12.59
CA ARG A 32 1.30 -32.45 11.56
C ARG A 32 -0.13 -32.34 12.12
N PRO A 33 -0.86 -31.27 11.80
CA PRO A 33 -2.25 -31.16 12.17
C PRO A 33 -3.05 -32.38 11.67
N ARG A 34 -3.95 -32.89 12.51
CA ARG A 34 -4.77 -34.08 12.22
C ARG A 34 -6.20 -33.67 11.91
N LEU A 35 -6.83 -34.36 10.97
CA LEU A 35 -8.24 -34.16 10.66
C LEU A 35 -9.09 -34.95 11.65
N GLY A 36 -9.93 -34.25 12.40
CA GLY A 36 -10.95 -34.83 13.27
C GLY A 36 -12.36 -34.48 12.79
N LYS A 37 -13.36 -34.99 13.50
CA LYS A 37 -14.79 -34.78 13.20
C LYS A 37 -15.19 -33.30 13.12
N TYR A 38 -14.56 -32.44 13.92
CA TYR A 38 -14.89 -31.00 14.04
C TYR A 38 -13.86 -30.08 13.40
N GLY A 39 -12.97 -30.63 12.56
CA GLY A 39 -11.91 -29.87 11.91
C GLY A 39 -10.52 -30.36 12.30
N THR A 40 -9.54 -29.50 12.09
CA THR A 40 -8.13 -29.84 12.27
C THR A 40 -7.68 -29.58 13.70
N TYR A 41 -6.96 -30.52 14.31
CA TYR A 41 -6.44 -30.38 15.67
C TYR A 41 -4.96 -30.75 15.76
N ILE A 42 -4.28 -30.19 16.76
CA ILE A 42 -2.92 -30.55 17.14
C ILE A 42 -3.00 -31.61 18.26
N PRO A 43 -2.20 -32.70 18.21
CA PRO A 43 -2.21 -33.71 19.26
C PRO A 43 -1.93 -33.14 20.67
N ALA A 44 -2.58 -33.69 21.70
CA ALA A 44 -2.45 -33.22 23.09
C ALA A 44 -0.99 -33.15 23.58
N LYS A 45 -0.17 -34.15 23.23
CA LYS A 45 1.26 -34.19 23.55
C LYS A 45 2.04 -32.96 23.06
N ASN A 46 1.68 -32.41 21.90
CA ASN A 46 2.31 -31.20 21.38
C ASN A 46 1.84 -29.97 22.14
N GLN A 47 0.56 -29.92 22.49
CA GLN A 47 -0.01 -28.84 23.29
C GLN A 47 0.63 -28.76 24.68
N GLU A 48 0.77 -29.90 25.37
CA GLU A 48 1.45 -30.02 26.66
C GLU A 48 2.89 -29.52 26.59
N TYR A 49 3.60 -29.88 25.50
CA TYR A 49 4.96 -29.39 25.27
C TYR A 49 5.01 -27.87 25.06
N TYR A 50 4.05 -27.31 24.31
CA TYR A 50 3.97 -25.85 24.10
C TYR A 50 3.68 -25.12 25.40
N ASP A 51 2.83 -25.68 26.26
CA ASP A 51 2.50 -25.11 27.56
C ASP A 51 3.70 -25.18 28.52
N LEU A 52 4.44 -26.28 28.52
CA LEU A 52 5.69 -26.42 29.29
C LEU A 52 6.71 -25.35 28.87
N VAL A 53 7.00 -25.24 27.57
CA VAL A 53 7.94 -24.24 27.04
C VAL A 53 7.45 -22.83 27.34
N GLY A 54 6.16 -22.58 27.13
CA GLY A 54 5.55 -21.29 27.40
C GLY A 54 5.61 -20.88 28.88
N TRP A 55 5.46 -21.83 29.80
CA TRP A 55 5.57 -21.58 31.23
C TRP A 55 6.99 -21.18 31.63
N HIS A 56 8.01 -21.90 31.13
CA HIS A 56 9.41 -21.52 31.34
C HIS A 56 9.74 -20.12 30.82
N ILE A 57 9.19 -19.74 29.65
CA ILE A 57 9.38 -18.41 29.08
C ILE A 57 8.69 -17.35 29.96
N LYS A 58 7.42 -17.53 30.31
CA LYS A 58 6.65 -16.56 31.11
C LYS A 58 7.26 -16.30 32.50
N ASN A 59 7.94 -17.28 33.07
CA ASN A 59 8.62 -17.11 34.36
C ASN A 59 9.83 -16.16 34.28
N VAL A 60 10.41 -15.97 33.08
CA VAL A 60 11.63 -15.17 32.88
C VAL A 60 11.35 -13.90 32.09
N TYR A 61 10.39 -13.93 31.16
CA TYR A 61 10.05 -12.82 30.29
C TYR A 61 8.72 -12.17 30.68
N GLN A 62 8.78 -10.88 31.02
CA GLN A 62 7.63 -10.03 31.36
C GLN A 62 7.54 -8.79 30.44
N GLY A 63 8.15 -8.87 29.24
CA GLY A 63 8.19 -7.76 28.30
C GLY A 63 6.90 -7.61 27.49
N ASN A 64 6.70 -6.41 26.96
CA ASN A 64 5.61 -6.12 26.02
C ASN A 64 5.99 -6.56 24.60
N ILE A 65 4.99 -6.79 23.76
CA ILE A 65 5.18 -7.14 22.35
C ILE A 65 5.67 -5.89 21.59
N ASP A 66 6.84 -5.99 20.97
CA ASP A 66 7.33 -5.01 19.99
C ASP A 66 7.06 -5.55 18.58
N THR A 67 6.14 -4.91 17.85
CA THR A 67 5.74 -5.33 16.49
C THR A 67 6.70 -4.87 15.40
N ASP A 68 7.56 -3.89 15.68
CA ASP A 68 8.53 -3.36 14.71
C ASP A 68 9.91 -4.01 14.88
N ALA A 69 10.17 -4.66 16.02
CA ALA A 69 11.40 -5.39 16.27
C ALA A 69 11.57 -6.61 15.36
N CYS A 70 12.82 -6.88 14.99
CA CYS A 70 13.26 -8.12 14.37
C CYS A 70 13.97 -8.98 15.41
N PHE A 71 13.69 -10.28 15.38
CA PHE A 71 14.26 -11.25 16.32
C PHE A 71 15.10 -12.30 15.60
N GLY A 72 16.09 -12.81 16.32
CA GLY A 72 16.81 -14.02 15.97
C GLY A 72 16.56 -15.10 17.02
N LEU A 73 16.55 -16.35 16.57
CA LEU A 73 16.39 -17.53 17.41
C LEU A 73 17.55 -18.49 17.18
N ARG A 74 18.22 -18.92 18.25
CA ARG A 74 19.11 -20.09 18.17
C ARG A 74 18.63 -21.16 19.11
N VAL A 75 18.63 -22.40 18.63
CA VAL A 75 18.19 -23.56 19.40
C VAL A 75 19.17 -24.71 19.22
N ILE A 76 19.50 -25.37 20.33
CA ILE A 76 20.23 -26.63 20.37
C ILE A 76 19.33 -27.65 21.04
N PHE A 77 19.02 -28.72 20.31
CA PHE A 77 18.23 -29.84 20.77
C PHE A 77 19.17 -30.98 21.18
N PHE A 78 19.00 -31.49 22.40
CA PHE A 78 19.69 -32.68 22.89
C PHE A 78 18.66 -33.79 23.06
N ARG A 79 18.84 -34.90 22.33
CA ARG A 79 17.94 -36.06 22.38
C ARG A 79 18.64 -37.27 22.95
N SER A 80 17.88 -38.05 23.72
CA SER A 80 18.36 -39.28 24.37
C SER A 80 18.69 -40.41 23.41
N ASN A 81 18.02 -40.46 22.26
CA ASN A 81 18.15 -41.53 21.29
C ASN A 81 18.66 -41.01 19.93
N ARG A 82 18.94 -41.96 19.02
CA ARG A 82 19.32 -41.69 17.63
C ARG A 82 18.13 -41.81 16.66
N GLN A 83 16.90 -41.79 17.18
CA GLN A 83 15.72 -41.89 16.35
C GLN A 83 15.69 -40.69 15.40
N ARG A 84 15.48 -40.98 14.10
CA ARG A 84 15.38 -39.95 13.08
C ARG A 84 14.25 -38.98 13.44
N VAL A 85 14.58 -37.70 13.42
CA VAL A 85 13.66 -36.58 13.60
C VAL A 85 14.16 -35.42 12.76
N ASP A 86 13.23 -34.67 12.18
CA ASP A 86 13.58 -33.51 11.37
C ASP A 86 13.73 -32.28 12.28
N ILE A 87 14.82 -31.55 12.10
CA ILE A 87 15.18 -30.40 12.95
C ILE A 87 14.23 -29.21 12.75
N ASP A 88 13.66 -29.06 11.56
CA ASP A 88 12.64 -28.07 11.23
C ASP A 88 11.36 -28.29 12.05
N ASN A 89 10.93 -29.54 12.25
CA ASN A 89 9.79 -29.86 13.09
C ASN A 89 10.06 -29.56 14.57
N LEU A 90 11.30 -29.76 15.04
CA LEU A 90 11.71 -29.38 16.39
C LEU A 90 11.74 -27.85 16.58
N LEU A 91 12.31 -27.13 15.60
CA LEU A 91 12.31 -25.66 15.58
C LEU A 91 10.89 -25.11 15.58
N LYS A 92 10.00 -25.69 14.78
CA LYS A 92 8.61 -25.28 14.71
C LYS A 92 7.90 -25.39 16.06
N SER A 93 8.12 -26.46 16.82
CA SER A 93 7.55 -26.58 18.18
C SER A 93 7.95 -25.43 19.09
N ILE A 94 9.23 -25.04 19.06
CA ILE A 94 9.75 -23.94 19.89
C ILE A 94 9.18 -22.60 19.41
N MET A 95 9.15 -22.35 18.10
CA MET A 95 8.57 -21.13 17.54
C MET A 95 7.08 -20.98 17.85
N ASP A 96 6.29 -22.04 17.69
CA ASP A 96 4.86 -22.03 17.98
C ASP A 96 4.62 -21.74 19.48
N ALA A 97 5.42 -22.34 20.37
CA ALA A 97 5.34 -22.08 21.82
C ALA A 97 5.72 -20.63 22.19
N ILE A 98 6.80 -20.08 21.63
CA ILE A 98 7.24 -18.70 21.84
C ILE A 98 6.18 -17.70 21.35
N THR A 99 5.61 -17.94 20.17
CA THR A 99 4.57 -17.09 19.57
C THR A 99 3.30 -17.11 20.42
N LYS A 100 2.91 -18.29 20.93
CA LYS A 100 1.75 -18.45 21.81
C LYS A 100 1.86 -17.65 23.12
N VAL A 101 3.07 -17.51 23.66
CA VAL A 101 3.33 -16.69 24.85
C VAL A 101 3.72 -15.24 24.55
N GLN A 102 3.66 -14.84 23.28
CA GLN A 102 3.76 -13.46 22.84
C GLN A 102 5.11 -12.78 23.19
N VAL A 103 6.23 -13.50 23.04
CA VAL A 103 7.55 -12.83 23.05
C VAL A 103 7.69 -11.87 21.85
N TRP A 104 7.13 -12.27 20.72
CA TRP A 104 6.92 -11.46 19.52
C TRP A 104 5.46 -11.57 19.08
N GLY A 105 5.00 -10.66 18.22
CA GLY A 105 3.62 -10.62 17.73
C GLY A 105 3.33 -11.66 16.65
N ASP A 106 4.33 -11.95 15.79
CA ASP A 106 4.19 -12.91 14.69
C ASP A 106 5.51 -13.62 14.38
N ASP A 107 5.45 -14.85 13.86
CA ASP A 107 6.64 -15.64 13.50
C ASP A 107 7.44 -14.97 12.36
N SER A 108 6.78 -14.12 11.56
CA SER A 108 7.38 -13.32 10.51
C SER A 108 8.41 -12.29 11.00
N GLN A 109 8.41 -11.95 12.30
CA GLN A 109 9.41 -11.09 12.93
C GLN A 109 10.75 -11.79 13.18
N VAL A 110 10.79 -13.12 13.09
CA VAL A 110 12.03 -13.89 13.21
C VAL A 110 12.77 -13.86 11.87
N ARG A 111 13.85 -13.06 11.81
CA ARG A 111 14.67 -12.85 10.60
C ARG A 111 15.88 -13.77 10.52
N GLU A 112 16.24 -14.41 11.62
CA GLU A 112 17.37 -15.33 11.68
C GLU A 112 17.06 -16.53 12.57
N ILE A 113 17.35 -17.74 12.07
CA ILE A 113 17.17 -18.99 12.82
C ILE A 113 18.41 -19.85 12.67
N SER A 114 18.91 -20.38 13.79
CA SER A 114 19.96 -21.40 13.81
C SER A 114 19.53 -22.59 14.66
N GLY A 115 19.31 -23.73 14.02
CA GLY A 115 19.03 -25.00 14.69
C GLY A 115 20.25 -25.92 14.74
N ARG A 116 20.48 -26.58 15.86
CA ARG A 116 21.42 -27.70 15.99
C ARG A 116 20.76 -28.87 16.70
N LEU A 117 21.03 -30.09 16.25
CA LEU A 117 20.56 -31.32 16.87
C LEU A 117 21.74 -32.17 17.31
N ILE A 118 21.70 -32.63 18.56
CA ILE A 118 22.66 -33.55 19.18
C ILE A 118 21.87 -34.79 19.62
N LEU A 119 22.32 -35.96 19.19
CA LEU A 119 21.66 -37.25 19.44
C LEU A 119 22.48 -38.08 20.42
N ALA A 120 21.82 -39.02 21.10
CA ALA A 120 22.41 -39.91 22.10
C ALA A 120 23.06 -39.17 23.30
N ASP A 121 22.45 -38.06 23.72
CA ASP A 121 22.83 -37.34 24.93
C ASP A 121 22.10 -37.94 26.15
N LYS A 122 22.82 -38.19 27.26
CA LYS A 122 22.20 -38.78 28.46
C LYS A 122 21.20 -37.84 29.15
N ASN A 123 21.32 -36.54 28.91
CA ASN A 123 20.52 -35.49 29.53
C ASN A 123 19.76 -34.71 28.44
N PRO A 124 18.63 -35.25 27.95
CA PRO A 124 17.86 -34.60 26.91
C PRO A 124 17.30 -33.27 27.42
N ARG A 125 17.46 -32.23 26.59
CA ARG A 125 17.06 -30.86 26.91
C ARG A 125 17.02 -30.02 25.65
N VAL A 126 16.44 -28.83 25.77
CA VAL A 126 16.49 -27.77 24.75
C VAL A 126 17.17 -26.55 25.33
N GLU A 127 18.22 -26.09 24.67
CA GLU A 127 18.86 -24.82 24.98
C GLU A 127 18.49 -23.83 23.86
N PHE A 128 17.96 -22.66 24.21
CA PHE A 128 17.67 -21.63 23.20
C PHE A 128 17.91 -20.21 23.70
N VAL A 129 18.23 -19.35 22.73
CA VAL A 129 18.39 -17.91 22.96
C VAL A 129 17.57 -17.14 21.95
N ILE A 130 16.84 -16.13 22.45
CA ILE A 130 16.14 -15.13 21.66
C ILE A 130 16.92 -13.83 21.80
N TYR A 131 17.13 -13.13 20.68
CA TYR A 131 17.88 -11.87 20.67
C TYR A 131 17.32 -10.91 19.63
N HIS A 132 17.51 -9.62 19.83
CA HIS A 132 17.22 -8.59 18.85
C HIS A 132 18.21 -8.67 17.69
N THR A 133 17.68 -8.62 16.47
CA THR A 133 18.45 -8.50 15.23
C THR A 133 17.89 -7.36 14.40
N GLN A 134 18.51 -7.11 13.26
CA GLN A 134 18.05 -6.12 12.28
C GLN A 134 17.54 -6.82 11.02
N ASP A 135 16.65 -6.16 10.29
CA ASP A 135 16.26 -6.63 8.97
C ASP A 135 17.38 -6.29 7.97
N PHE A 136 18.01 -7.31 7.41
CA PHE A 136 19.08 -7.16 6.40
C PHE A 136 18.53 -7.08 4.97
N SER A 137 17.21 -7.11 4.80
CA SER A 137 16.59 -7.05 3.48
C SER A 137 16.92 -5.73 2.77
N PRO A 138 17.24 -5.75 1.47
CA PRO A 138 17.47 -4.53 0.73
C PRO A 138 16.18 -3.71 0.66
N VAL A 139 16.25 -2.46 1.10
CA VAL A 139 15.11 -1.54 1.03
C VAL A 139 15.26 -0.65 -0.18
N ALA A 140 14.28 -0.68 -1.08
CA ALA A 140 14.24 0.28 -2.18
C ALA A 140 13.91 1.69 -1.65
N ASN A 141 14.46 2.71 -2.29
CA ASN A 141 14.20 4.10 -1.93
C ASN A 141 13.10 4.71 -2.81
N CYS A 142 12.30 5.60 -2.23
CA CYS A 142 11.30 6.38 -2.95
C CYS A 142 11.97 7.24 -4.02
N VAL A 143 11.53 7.14 -5.27
CA VAL A 143 12.11 7.90 -6.40
C VAL A 143 11.95 9.42 -6.22
N HIS A 144 10.95 9.87 -5.47
CA HIS A 144 10.72 11.30 -5.24
C HIS A 144 11.48 11.87 -4.04
N CYS A 145 11.45 11.20 -2.87
CA CYS A 145 11.99 11.76 -1.63
C CYS A 145 13.20 11.01 -1.07
N GLY A 146 13.63 9.91 -1.68
CA GLY A 146 14.75 9.09 -1.22
C GLY A 146 14.50 8.26 0.03
N LYS A 147 13.36 8.42 0.72
CA LYS A 147 13.05 7.66 1.94
C LYS A 147 12.89 6.15 1.64
N PRO A 148 13.30 5.28 2.57
CA PRO A 148 13.14 3.83 2.43
C PRO A 148 11.66 3.44 2.30
N LEU A 149 11.36 2.56 1.36
CA LEU A 149 10.03 2.01 1.13
C LEU A 149 9.76 0.87 2.11
N ARG A 150 8.87 1.07 3.09
CA ARG A 150 8.56 0.04 4.11
C ARG A 150 8.04 -1.28 3.54
N ASN A 151 7.39 -1.27 2.37
CA ASN A 151 6.73 -2.42 1.76
C ASN A 151 7.19 -2.65 0.30
N SER A 152 8.49 -2.71 0.05
CA SER A 152 9.03 -3.06 -1.27
C SER A 152 9.10 -4.58 -1.45
N TYR A 153 7.95 -5.25 -1.48
CA TYR A 153 7.92 -6.64 -1.96
C TYR A 153 8.24 -6.65 -3.46
N PRO A 154 9.12 -7.54 -3.97
CA PRO A 154 9.41 -7.61 -5.40
C PRO A 154 8.17 -7.80 -6.28
N SER A 155 7.14 -8.47 -5.75
CA SER A 155 5.85 -8.68 -6.42
C SER A 155 5.01 -7.41 -6.55
N LYS A 156 5.21 -6.42 -5.65
CA LYS A 156 4.54 -5.11 -5.69
C LYS A 156 5.60 -4.03 -5.95
N LYS A 157 5.74 -3.65 -7.22
CA LYS A 157 6.62 -2.55 -7.67
C LYS A 157 6.11 -1.20 -7.15
N THR A 158 6.23 -0.94 -5.85
CA THR A 158 5.98 0.37 -5.25
C THR A 158 7.19 1.25 -5.52
N THR A 159 6.96 2.42 -6.14
CA THR A 159 8.04 3.35 -6.52
C THR A 159 8.10 4.56 -5.59
N TYR A 160 7.03 4.79 -4.82
CA TYR A 160 6.84 5.98 -4.00
C TYR A 160 6.40 5.58 -2.59
N CYS A 161 6.92 6.27 -1.57
CA CYS A 161 6.60 5.98 -0.16
C CYS A 161 5.19 6.43 0.23
N SER A 162 4.59 7.36 -0.53
CA SER A 162 3.26 7.90 -0.25
C SER A 162 2.56 8.38 -1.51
N ARG A 163 1.23 8.53 -1.41
CA ARG A 163 0.39 9.11 -2.47
C ARG A 163 0.80 10.56 -2.79
N GLU A 164 1.29 11.29 -1.80
CA GLU A 164 1.83 12.64 -1.96
C GLU A 164 3.10 12.64 -2.81
N CYS A 165 4.06 11.77 -2.53
CA CYS A 165 5.27 11.62 -3.35
C CYS A 165 4.94 11.20 -4.80
N PHE A 166 3.94 10.33 -4.97
CA PHE A 166 3.44 9.96 -6.30
C PHE A 166 2.83 11.15 -7.04
N PHE A 167 2.03 11.98 -6.37
CA PHE A 167 1.45 13.16 -7.03
C PHE A 167 2.48 14.25 -7.28
N ALA A 168 3.41 14.48 -6.35
CA ALA A 168 4.47 15.47 -6.45
C ALA A 168 5.42 15.16 -7.62
N SER A 169 5.85 13.90 -7.76
CA SER A 169 6.65 13.45 -8.91
C SER A 169 5.96 13.62 -10.27
N ARG A 170 4.62 13.64 -10.29
CA ARG A 170 3.82 13.87 -11.50
C ARG A 170 3.46 15.33 -11.72
N ARG A 171 4.01 16.28 -10.94
CA ARG A 171 3.84 17.71 -11.20
C ARG A 171 4.95 18.21 -12.12
N VAL A 172 4.56 19.03 -13.09
CA VAL A 172 5.48 19.67 -14.03
C VAL A 172 5.33 21.18 -13.88
N SER A 173 6.47 21.87 -13.80
CA SER A 173 6.52 23.33 -13.80
C SER A 173 6.30 23.86 -15.21
N ARG A 174 5.40 24.84 -15.34
CA ARG A 174 5.08 25.52 -16.60
C ARG A 174 5.13 27.03 -16.36
N THR A 175 5.44 27.77 -17.41
CA THR A 175 5.43 29.24 -17.39
C THR A 175 4.12 29.74 -17.99
N CYS A 176 3.41 30.60 -17.26
CA CYS A 176 2.15 31.18 -17.72
C CYS A 176 2.38 32.03 -18.98
N THR A 177 1.62 31.78 -20.04
CA THR A 177 1.74 32.53 -21.30
C THR A 177 1.32 34.00 -21.17
N PHE A 178 0.45 34.31 -20.20
CA PHE A 178 -0.05 35.67 -19.96
C PHE A 178 0.85 36.47 -19.02
N CYS A 179 1.03 36.02 -17.76
CA CYS A 179 1.75 36.77 -16.72
C CYS A 179 3.20 36.30 -16.49
N ARG A 180 3.68 35.29 -17.23
CA ARG A 180 5.04 34.74 -17.13
C ARG A 180 5.43 34.11 -15.78
N ARG A 181 4.53 34.03 -14.80
CA ARG A 181 4.79 33.31 -13.55
C ARG A 181 4.92 31.81 -13.77
N VAL A 182 5.84 31.17 -13.06
CA VAL A 182 5.99 29.71 -13.01
C VAL A 182 4.94 29.13 -12.09
N PHE A 183 4.29 28.05 -12.50
CA PHE A 183 3.27 27.35 -11.73
C PHE A 183 3.34 25.85 -12.00
N THR A 184 2.83 25.04 -11.07
CA THR A 184 2.91 23.57 -11.18
C THR A 184 1.54 22.96 -11.48
N ILE A 185 1.51 22.08 -12.48
CA ILE A 185 0.32 21.33 -12.88
C ILE A 185 0.59 19.84 -12.92
N ALA A 186 -0.47 19.05 -12.80
CA ALA A 186 -0.38 17.61 -13.05
C ALA A 186 0.03 17.36 -14.51
N GLN A 187 0.97 16.44 -14.73
CA GLN A 187 1.49 16.08 -16.05
C GLN A 187 0.37 15.69 -17.03
N SER A 188 -0.68 14.99 -16.56
CA SER A 188 -1.84 14.61 -17.38
C SER A 188 -2.62 15.80 -17.95
N LYS A 189 -2.57 16.97 -17.30
CA LYS A 189 -3.27 18.18 -17.74
C LYS A 189 -2.46 19.01 -18.75
N THR A 190 -1.20 18.68 -19.00
CA THR A 190 -0.28 19.47 -19.85
C THR A 190 -0.73 19.62 -21.31
N LYS A 191 -1.59 18.72 -21.80
CA LYS A 191 -2.18 18.79 -23.17
C LYS A 191 -3.45 19.64 -23.24
N GLN A 192 -4.05 20.01 -22.12
CA GLN A 192 -5.30 20.77 -22.12
C GLN A 192 -5.02 22.26 -22.32
N HIS A 193 -5.80 22.96 -23.16
CA HIS A 193 -5.60 24.40 -23.41
C HIS A 193 -5.54 25.28 -22.13
N PRO A 194 -6.35 25.03 -21.06
CA PRO A 194 -6.23 25.78 -19.81
C PRO A 194 -4.89 25.64 -19.10
N SER A 195 -4.07 24.64 -19.44
CA SER A 195 -2.77 24.37 -18.80
C SER A 195 -1.65 25.35 -19.17
N LEU A 196 -1.93 26.31 -20.07
CA LEU A 196 -1.01 27.37 -20.47
C LEU A 196 -1.04 28.59 -19.52
N TYR A 197 -1.96 28.60 -18.55
CA TYR A 197 -2.21 29.75 -17.69
C TYR A 197 -2.17 29.33 -16.22
N CYS A 198 -1.54 30.17 -15.38
CA CYS A 198 -1.43 29.89 -13.95
C CYS A 198 -2.75 30.04 -13.19
N SER A 199 -3.73 30.74 -13.76
CA SER A 199 -5.05 30.96 -13.13
C SER A 199 -6.16 31.11 -14.17
N ARG A 200 -7.40 30.88 -13.75
CA ARG A 200 -8.61 31.13 -14.57
C ARG A 200 -8.65 32.58 -15.06
N GLU A 201 -8.22 33.53 -14.24
CA GLU A 201 -8.15 34.94 -14.59
C GLU A 201 -7.18 35.20 -15.76
N CYS A 202 -5.98 34.62 -15.72
CA CYS A 202 -5.01 34.76 -16.81
C CYS A 202 -5.56 34.20 -18.13
N ASN A 203 -6.27 33.08 -18.06
CA ASN A 203 -6.95 32.49 -19.21
C ASN A 203 -8.04 33.43 -19.76
N LEU A 204 -8.92 33.94 -18.89
CA LEU A 204 -10.00 34.86 -19.29
C LEU A 204 -9.46 36.17 -19.88
N LYS A 205 -8.40 36.75 -19.29
CA LYS A 205 -7.72 37.95 -19.82
C LYS A 205 -7.15 37.69 -21.22
N THR A 206 -6.54 36.53 -21.43
CA THR A 206 -6.02 36.15 -22.76
C THR A 206 -7.14 35.97 -23.78
N ILE A 207 -8.26 35.34 -23.40
CA ILE A 207 -9.44 35.22 -24.27
C ILE A 207 -10.03 36.60 -24.59
N ALA A 208 -10.11 37.50 -23.61
CA ALA A 208 -10.60 38.86 -23.79
C ALA A 208 -9.71 39.67 -24.74
N GLN A 209 -8.38 39.59 -24.59
CA GLN A 209 -7.42 40.22 -25.50
C GLN A 209 -7.58 39.69 -26.94
N LYS A 210 -7.67 38.36 -27.12
CA LYS A 210 -7.92 37.75 -28.45
C LYS A 210 -9.25 38.20 -29.06
N ARG A 211 -10.33 38.29 -28.26
CA ARG A 211 -11.63 38.79 -28.71
C ARG A 211 -11.58 40.26 -29.12
N LYS A 212 -10.85 41.10 -28.37
CA LYS A 212 -10.64 42.51 -28.70
C LYS A 212 -9.85 42.66 -30.01
N ALA A 213 -8.78 41.88 -30.19
CA ALA A 213 -7.98 41.87 -31.41
C ALA A 213 -8.77 41.38 -32.64
N ASN A 214 -9.64 40.38 -32.47
CA ASN A 214 -10.47 39.82 -33.54
C ASN A 214 -11.83 40.54 -33.71
N LYS A 215 -12.06 41.67 -33.01
CA LYS A 215 -13.32 42.40 -33.09
C LYS A 215 -13.53 42.88 -34.53
N THR A 216 -14.62 42.46 -35.14
CA THR A 216 -14.96 42.81 -36.52
C THR A 216 -15.46 44.26 -36.58
N THR A 217 -14.85 45.08 -37.44
CA THR A 217 -15.30 46.44 -37.74
C THR A 217 -16.30 46.48 -38.90
N ALA A 218 -16.56 45.32 -39.52
CA ALA A 218 -17.47 45.20 -40.64
C ALA A 218 -18.89 45.61 -40.23
N LYS A 219 -19.55 46.36 -41.11
CA LYS A 219 -20.92 46.88 -40.94
C LYS A 219 -21.86 46.19 -41.91
N CYS A 220 -23.11 46.03 -41.48
CA CYS A 220 -24.20 45.50 -42.29
C CYS A 220 -24.45 46.44 -43.47
N LYS A 221 -24.51 45.90 -44.69
CA LYS A 221 -24.81 46.69 -45.89
C LYS A 221 -26.20 47.32 -45.89
N THR A 222 -27.15 46.75 -45.13
CA THR A 222 -28.55 47.22 -45.11
C THR A 222 -28.83 48.27 -44.03
N CYS A 223 -28.32 48.08 -42.81
CA CYS A 223 -28.65 48.96 -41.68
C CYS A 223 -27.45 49.66 -41.05
N GLY A 224 -26.23 49.42 -41.55
CA GLY A 224 -25.00 49.99 -40.97
C GLY A 224 -24.60 49.43 -39.60
N GLY A 225 -25.44 48.61 -38.96
CA GLY A 225 -25.14 47.97 -37.67
C GLY A 225 -23.98 46.96 -37.73
N PRO A 226 -23.36 46.58 -36.61
CA PRO A 226 -22.21 45.67 -36.59
C PRO A 226 -22.58 44.27 -37.08
N VAL A 227 -21.68 43.62 -37.83
CA VAL A 227 -21.80 42.20 -38.18
C VAL A 227 -20.82 41.34 -37.37
N SER A 228 -21.24 40.12 -37.05
CA SER A 228 -20.49 39.21 -36.16
C SER A 228 -19.23 38.61 -36.80
N ARG A 229 -19.14 38.62 -38.13
CA ARG A 229 -17.97 38.15 -38.89
C ARG A 229 -17.70 39.09 -40.07
N LYS A 230 -16.44 39.19 -40.52
CA LYS A 230 -16.06 40.16 -41.58
C LYS A 230 -16.65 39.78 -42.94
N GLU A 231 -16.84 38.48 -43.18
CA GLU A 231 -17.43 37.93 -44.39
C GLU A 231 -18.96 38.15 -44.50
N TYR A 232 -19.63 38.53 -43.41
CA TYR A 232 -21.09 38.71 -43.41
C TYR A 232 -21.48 40.06 -44.00
N LYS A 233 -22.27 40.02 -45.08
CA LYS A 233 -22.80 41.23 -45.75
C LYS A 233 -23.95 41.89 -45.00
N HIS A 234 -24.71 41.13 -44.21
CA HIS A 234 -25.89 41.62 -43.48
C HIS A 234 -25.83 41.18 -42.01
N CYS A 235 -26.35 42.01 -41.09
CA CYS A 235 -26.52 41.60 -39.68
C CYS A 235 -27.63 40.56 -39.56
N LEU A 236 -27.66 39.82 -38.44
CA LEU A 236 -28.61 38.74 -38.23
C LEU A 236 -30.07 39.21 -38.38
N SER A 237 -30.41 40.39 -37.86
CA SER A 237 -31.76 40.96 -37.98
C SER A 237 -32.15 41.26 -39.44
N CYS A 238 -31.28 41.94 -40.19
CA CYS A 238 -31.52 42.22 -41.61
C CYS A 238 -31.56 40.95 -42.46
N TYR A 239 -30.68 39.99 -42.17
CA TYR A 239 -30.67 38.69 -42.85
C TYR A 239 -32.00 37.95 -42.62
N LEU A 240 -32.48 37.86 -41.37
CA LEU A 240 -33.74 37.22 -41.04
C LEU A 240 -34.95 37.92 -41.69
N LYS A 241 -34.95 39.26 -41.77
CA LYS A 241 -36.00 40.01 -42.49
C LYS A 241 -36.00 39.73 -44.00
N SER A 242 -34.82 39.62 -44.61
CA SER A 242 -34.68 39.34 -46.04
C SER A 242 -34.99 37.88 -46.41
N ARG A 243 -34.91 36.98 -45.43
CA ARG A 243 -35.15 35.56 -45.63
C ARG A 243 -36.65 35.31 -45.66
N LYS A 244 -37.21 35.08 -46.86
CA LYS A 244 -38.55 34.50 -47.00
C LYS A 244 -38.55 33.18 -46.21
N ILE A 245 -39.37 33.08 -45.18
CA ILE A 245 -39.52 31.86 -44.38
C ILE A 245 -40.22 30.83 -45.27
N THR A 246 -39.46 30.00 -45.97
CA THR A 246 -39.99 28.85 -46.73
C THR A 246 -39.95 27.55 -45.92
N SER A 247 -39.77 27.64 -44.61
CA SER A 247 -39.60 26.47 -43.75
C SER A 247 -40.94 25.81 -43.40
N ASN A 248 -41.28 24.74 -44.14
CA ASN A 248 -42.35 23.78 -43.83
C ASN A 248 -42.13 22.98 -42.52
N TYR A 249 -41.08 23.26 -41.75
CA TYR A 249 -40.69 22.48 -40.57
C TYR A 249 -41.76 22.39 -39.48
N TRP A 250 -42.69 23.35 -39.39
CA TRP A 250 -43.80 23.31 -38.43
C TRP A 250 -45.03 22.53 -38.92
N LYS A 251 -45.14 22.20 -40.22
CA LYS A 251 -46.28 21.47 -40.77
C LYS A 251 -46.23 19.96 -40.51
N HIS A 252 -45.11 19.43 -40.02
CA HIS A 252 -44.93 17.99 -39.77
C HIS A 252 -44.68 17.64 -38.30
N ARG A 253 -45.10 18.46 -37.33
CA ARG A 253 -44.97 18.08 -35.91
C ARG A 253 -46.14 17.16 -35.52
N PRO A 254 -45.93 15.85 -35.25
CA PRO A 254 -46.99 14.99 -34.77
C PRO A 254 -47.40 15.44 -33.36
N GLN A 255 -48.71 15.57 -33.12
CA GLN A 255 -49.28 15.78 -31.80
C GLN A 255 -49.11 14.51 -30.95
N GLN A 256 -47.96 14.31 -30.33
CA GLN A 256 -47.79 13.27 -29.30
C GLN A 256 -46.97 13.79 -28.13
N LEU A 257 -47.61 14.58 -27.26
CA LEU A 257 -47.18 14.81 -25.88
C LEU A 257 -48.42 14.90 -25.00
N SER A 258 -49.05 13.76 -24.74
CA SER A 258 -49.96 13.55 -23.60
C SER A 258 -49.82 12.10 -23.15
N LYS A 259 -48.76 11.80 -22.40
CA LYS A 259 -48.60 10.59 -21.57
C LYS A 259 -47.19 10.59 -20.98
N ARG A 260 -47.02 11.26 -19.83
CA ARG A 260 -45.99 10.98 -18.81
C ARG A 260 -46.25 11.86 -17.58
N ASP A 261 -47.39 11.62 -16.95
CA ASP A 261 -47.61 11.90 -15.53
C ASP A 261 -47.91 10.58 -14.85
N SER A 262 -46.89 10.01 -14.18
CA SER A 262 -47.03 9.11 -13.02
C SER A 262 -45.66 8.53 -12.64
N GLY A 263 -45.22 8.79 -11.40
CA GLY A 263 -44.30 7.92 -10.69
C GLY A 263 -42.93 8.51 -10.34
N ILE A 264 -42.88 9.42 -9.37
CA ILE A 264 -41.70 9.57 -8.49
C ILE A 264 -42.15 9.17 -7.08
N HIS A 265 -41.86 7.93 -6.70
CA HIS A 265 -41.90 7.50 -5.30
C HIS A 265 -40.53 7.82 -4.66
N LEU A 266 -40.54 8.73 -3.69
CA LEU A 266 -39.41 8.96 -2.77
C LEU A 266 -39.44 7.86 -1.71
N GLY A 267 -38.44 6.98 -1.74
CA GLY A 267 -38.17 6.05 -0.65
C GLY A 267 -37.31 6.72 0.41
N LEU A 268 -37.86 6.88 1.62
CA LEU A 268 -37.12 7.07 2.86
C LEU A 268 -37.11 5.74 3.59
N ASN A 269 -35.91 5.23 3.85
CA ASN A 269 -35.52 4.42 5.01
C ASN A 269 -34.08 4.78 5.33
#